data_AF-A0AA38WUM0-F1
#
_entry.id   AF-A0AA38WUM0-F1
#
_cell.length_a   1.000
_cell.length_b   1.000
_cell.length_c   1.000
_cell.angle_alpha   90.00
_cell.angle_beta   90.00
_cell.angle_gamma   90.00
#
_symmetry.space_group_name_H-M   'P 1'
#
loop_
_entity.id
_entity.type
_entity.pdbx_description
1 polymer ?
#
loop_
_entity_poly.entity_id
_entity_poly.type
_entity_poly.pdbx_seq_one_letter_code
_entity_poly.pdbx_strand_id
1 'polypeptide(L)'
;MEAISVIGFAIALFIFFIFKLLITPSKPKKNQLPEPWRIPIIGHMHHLIGTIPHRGVTELARKYGPLMHLQLGEVSTIVVSSPRWAKEILTTHDITFADRPETLTGEIVGYHNTDIVFAPYGEYWRQLRKICTLELLNTKKVKSFQTLRNEECWSTVNEIKALGSGKPIDLSKCISKLIARIISRATFGKGIKEERVFTETVREAIELTGGFDDIADIFPSKKFLHHLSGKRAKLTKIQKKLDKVIDNIISNHSGSRSSSSRECLLDVLLRHKDEAELPLTSDNVKAVIFDMFAAGTDTSSVVIEWAISELIRCPRVMKELQAKLREAVKGKERIEEEDIQDLINYEVTPPLPLLMPRECREPCEINGYNIANKTKLLVNVFGINRDPEYWKDPESFIPERFENSPINIMGSEYEYLPFGGGRRMCPGASMGLANVELPLANLLYYFDWKLPNGTSHDELDMTELFGAVAQRKTKLVLVPMFQDIMDGSGLGSNKNPATWELPSRIDNWLICCYYFDWKLPNDSKGEDLDMVEVFGASVQRKNELHMVLEPYRFSQN
;
A
#
# COMPACT_ATOMS: atom_id res chain seq x y z
N MET A 1 -18.99 55.26 4.92
CA MET A 1 -18.10 54.18 4.42
C MET A 1 -16.83 54.07 5.26
N GLU A 2 -16.18 55.18 5.63
CA GLU A 2 -14.94 55.17 6.43
C GLU A 2 -15.08 54.51 7.81
N ALA A 3 -16.18 54.76 8.55
CA ALA A 3 -16.39 54.15 9.87
C ALA A 3 -16.51 52.60 9.83
N ILE A 4 -17.10 52.04 8.77
CA ILE A 4 -17.23 50.59 8.58
C ILE A 4 -15.85 49.97 8.27
N SER A 5 -15.01 50.69 7.51
CA SER A 5 -13.64 50.27 7.21
C SER A 5 -12.75 50.25 8.45
N VAL A 6 -12.86 51.27 9.32
CA VAL A 6 -12.09 51.36 10.57
C VAL A 6 -12.49 50.26 11.56
N ILE A 7 -13.79 49.97 11.70
CA ILE A 7 -14.28 48.87 12.55
C ILE A 7 -13.80 47.52 12.01
N GLY A 8 -13.87 47.30 10.70
CA GLY A 8 -13.36 46.08 10.06
C GLY A 8 -11.86 45.88 10.30
N PHE A 9 -11.05 46.94 10.18
CA PHE A 9 -9.62 46.89 10.45
C PHE A 9 -9.30 46.61 11.93
N ALA A 10 -10.04 47.22 12.86
CA ALA A 10 -9.87 46.97 14.30
C ALA A 10 -10.25 45.54 14.69
N ILE A 11 -11.31 44.98 14.10
CA ILE A 11 -11.70 43.57 14.29
C ILE A 11 -10.62 42.64 13.72
N ALA A 12 -10.09 42.94 12.52
CA ALA A 12 -9.02 42.15 11.92
C ALA A 12 -7.74 42.17 12.76
N LEU A 13 -7.34 43.33 13.29
CA LEU A 13 -6.20 43.46 14.20
C LEU A 13 -6.44 42.74 15.53
N PHE A 14 -7.64 42.81 16.09
CA PHE A 14 -8.01 42.10 17.32
C PHE A 14 -7.97 40.58 17.11
N ILE A 15 -8.54 40.08 16.01
CA ILE A 15 -8.46 38.67 15.62
C ILE A 15 -7.00 38.28 15.41
N PHE A 16 -6.19 39.11 14.74
CA PHE A 16 -4.76 38.86 14.53
C PHE A 16 -3.98 38.80 15.86
N PHE A 17 -4.28 39.69 16.82
CA PHE A 17 -3.63 39.70 18.13
C PHE A 17 -4.03 38.49 18.97
N ILE A 18 -5.32 38.13 18.98
CA ILE A 18 -5.81 36.89 19.61
C ILE A 18 -5.15 35.68 18.95
N PHE A 19 -5.04 35.67 17.62
CA PHE A 19 -4.40 34.59 16.86
C PHE A 19 -2.91 34.48 17.22
N LYS A 20 -2.17 35.59 17.33
CA LYS A 20 -0.78 35.61 17.80
C LYS A 20 -0.63 35.16 19.26
N LEU A 21 -1.54 35.56 20.14
CA LEU A 21 -1.56 35.16 21.55
C LEU A 21 -1.88 33.66 21.70
N LEU A 22 -2.67 33.09 20.80
CA LEU A 22 -3.03 31.68 20.79
C LEU A 22 -2.00 30.81 20.06
N ILE A 23 -1.21 31.37 19.14
CA ILE A 23 -0.01 30.74 18.56
C ILE A 23 1.19 31.02 19.48
N THR A 24 1.10 30.54 20.71
CA THR A 24 2.28 30.42 21.57
C THR A 24 2.84 29.00 21.43
N PRO A 25 4.14 28.83 21.15
CA PRO A 25 4.76 27.52 21.22
C PRO A 25 4.55 26.96 22.63
N SER A 26 3.87 25.83 22.73
CA SER A 26 3.65 25.14 23.98
C SER A 26 5.01 24.69 24.52
N LYS A 27 5.41 25.15 25.70
CA LYS A 27 6.57 24.53 26.37
C LYS A 27 6.19 23.08 26.67
N PRO A 28 7.04 22.10 26.32
CA PRO A 28 6.71 20.70 26.57
C PRO A 28 6.48 20.52 28.07
N LYS A 29 5.28 20.09 28.46
CA LYS A 29 5.06 19.63 29.83
C LYS A 29 5.90 18.36 30.00
N LYS A 30 6.39 18.11 31.22
CA LYS A 30 7.09 16.84 31.52
C LYS A 30 6.24 15.67 31.03
N ASN A 31 6.87 14.70 30.38
CA ASN A 31 6.28 13.43 29.92
C ASN A 31 5.27 13.57 28.75
N GLN A 32 5.38 14.64 27.95
CA GLN A 32 4.64 14.79 26.69
C GLN A 32 5.54 14.54 25.48
N LEU A 33 4.95 13.95 24.44
CA LEU A 33 5.61 13.75 23.16
C LEU A 33 5.96 15.09 22.48
N PRO A 34 7.03 15.14 21.67
CA PRO A 34 7.30 16.27 20.80
C PRO A 34 6.09 16.58 19.91
N GLU A 35 5.72 17.86 19.78
CA GLU A 35 4.66 18.32 18.88
C GLU A 35 5.08 19.60 18.15
N PRO A 36 4.65 19.79 16.88
CA PRO A 36 4.75 21.09 16.21
C PRO A 36 3.91 22.17 16.90
N TRP A 37 4.05 23.42 16.46
CA TRP A 37 3.11 24.46 16.90
C TRP A 37 1.72 24.18 16.31
N ARG A 38 0.68 24.56 17.06
CA ARG A 38 -0.72 24.29 16.71
C ARG A 38 -1.58 25.55 16.73
N ILE A 39 -2.60 25.57 15.88
CA ILE A 39 -3.61 26.62 15.83
C ILE A 39 -4.81 26.17 16.69
N PRO A 40 -5.49 27.06 17.44
CA PRO A 40 -6.73 26.73 18.12
C PRO A 40 -7.74 26.05 17.21
N ILE A 41 -8.55 25.15 17.79
CA ILE A 41 -9.65 24.43 17.13
C ILE A 41 -9.18 23.38 16.11
N ILE A 42 -8.36 23.74 15.13
CA ILE A 42 -7.90 22.82 14.06
C ILE A 42 -6.62 22.05 14.42
N GLY A 43 -5.90 22.49 15.45
CA GLY A 43 -4.65 21.87 15.88
C GLY A 43 -3.55 21.97 14.81
N HIS A 44 -2.98 20.82 14.46
CA HIS A 44 -1.88 20.66 13.52
C HIS A 44 -2.33 20.42 12.08
N MET A 45 -3.63 20.39 11.79
CA MET A 45 -4.16 20.13 10.44
C MET A 45 -3.57 21.04 9.37
N HIS A 46 -3.27 22.29 9.72
CA HIS A 46 -2.69 23.28 8.82
C HIS A 46 -1.31 22.90 8.27
N HIS A 47 -0.56 22.03 8.94
CA HIS A 47 0.71 21.50 8.42
C HIS A 47 0.52 20.49 7.29
N LEU A 48 -0.67 19.91 7.17
CA LEU A 48 -0.98 18.87 6.18
C LEU A 48 -1.76 19.43 4.97
N ILE A 49 -2.29 20.66 5.06
CA ILE A 49 -3.03 21.29 3.97
C ILE A 49 -2.14 21.45 2.74
N GLY A 50 -2.62 20.98 1.59
CA GLY A 50 -1.90 21.05 0.32
C GLY A 50 -0.82 19.98 0.14
N THR A 51 -0.63 19.09 1.13
CA THR A 51 0.29 17.96 1.06
C THR A 51 -0.48 16.64 0.98
N ILE A 52 0.17 15.59 0.48
CA ILE A 52 -0.32 14.23 0.68
C ILE A 52 0.04 13.83 2.12
N PRO A 53 -0.93 13.39 2.97
CA PRO A 53 -0.71 13.23 4.41
C PRO A 53 0.50 12.39 4.80
N HIS A 54 0.80 11.27 4.14
CA HIS A 54 1.99 10.48 4.47
C HIS A 54 3.30 11.22 4.21
N ARG A 55 3.36 12.06 3.17
CA ARG A 55 4.53 12.91 2.88
C ARG A 55 4.66 14.02 3.92
N GLY A 56 3.57 14.76 4.18
CA GLY A 56 3.58 15.83 5.18
C GLY A 56 3.92 15.33 6.59
N VAL A 57 3.36 14.19 6.99
CA VAL A 57 3.68 13.55 8.27
C VAL A 57 5.14 13.08 8.33
N THR A 58 5.71 12.60 7.22
CA THR A 58 7.14 12.22 7.14
C THR A 58 8.06 13.43 7.29
N GLU A 59 7.73 14.55 6.64
CA GLU A 59 8.49 15.80 6.78
C GLU A 59 8.45 16.34 8.22
N LEU A 60 7.28 16.27 8.86
CA LEU A 60 7.15 16.61 10.28
C LEU A 60 7.97 15.67 11.16
N ALA A 61 7.95 14.36 10.91
CA ALA A 61 8.76 13.40 11.67
C ALA A 61 10.27 13.66 11.54
N ARG A 62 10.75 14.03 10.34
CA ARG A 62 12.16 14.43 10.12
C ARG A 62 12.55 15.66 10.95
N LYS A 63 11.61 16.56 11.25
CA LYS A 63 11.85 17.79 12.00
C LYS A 63 11.67 17.66 13.51
N TYR A 64 10.64 16.93 13.96
CA TYR A 64 10.24 16.86 15.37
C TYR A 64 10.61 15.55 16.05
N GLY A 65 11.01 14.54 15.28
CA GLY A 65 11.43 13.23 15.76
C GLY A 65 10.50 12.09 15.31
N PRO A 66 11.00 10.84 15.37
CA PRO A 66 10.30 9.67 14.83
C PRO A 66 9.10 9.21 15.66
N LEU A 67 8.89 9.75 16.86
CA LEU A 67 7.69 9.58 17.67
C LEU A 67 7.21 10.97 18.09
N MET A 68 6.05 11.39 17.55
CA MET A 68 5.52 12.73 17.78
C MET A 68 4.01 12.70 17.99
N HIS A 69 3.49 13.78 18.58
CA HIS A 69 2.07 14.02 18.78
C HIS A 69 1.54 15.06 17.79
N LEU A 70 0.37 14.78 17.22
CA LEU A 70 -0.43 15.67 16.40
C LEU A 70 -1.88 15.70 16.92
N GLN A 71 -2.28 16.83 17.49
CA GLN A 71 -3.68 17.22 17.65
C GLN A 71 -4.31 17.54 16.27
N LEU A 72 -5.21 16.72 15.75
CA LEU A 72 -5.93 16.93 14.48
C LEU A 72 -7.39 17.29 14.78
N GLY A 73 -7.69 18.58 14.85
CA GLY A 73 -8.96 19.04 15.42
C GLY A 73 -9.10 18.64 16.89
N GLU A 74 -10.12 17.85 17.21
CA GLU A 74 -10.29 17.28 18.55
C GLU A 74 -9.62 15.91 18.72
N VAL A 75 -9.07 15.32 17.65
CA VAL A 75 -8.47 13.98 17.67
C VAL A 75 -7.00 14.06 18.07
N SER A 76 -6.67 13.53 19.25
CA SER A 76 -5.29 13.28 19.69
C SER A 76 -4.68 12.14 18.87
N THR A 77 -3.56 12.39 18.21
CA THR A 77 -2.90 11.41 17.33
C THR A 77 -1.41 11.29 17.65
N ILE A 78 -0.89 10.08 17.78
CA ILE A 78 0.54 9.80 17.78
C ILE A 78 0.96 9.26 16.42
N VAL A 79 2.11 9.72 15.96
CA VAL A 79 2.74 9.24 14.72
C VAL A 79 4.03 8.53 15.06
N VAL A 80 4.19 7.34 14.50
CA VAL A 80 5.38 6.51 14.61
C VAL A 80 6.05 6.39 13.24
N SER A 81 7.29 6.86 13.13
CA SER A 81 8.06 6.89 11.87
C SER A 81 9.45 6.27 12.00
N SER A 82 9.69 5.36 12.96
CA SER A 82 10.93 4.57 13.02
C SER A 82 10.67 3.11 13.36
N PRO A 83 11.55 2.18 12.95
CA PRO A 83 11.49 0.75 13.27
C PRO A 83 11.41 0.48 14.77
N ARG A 84 12.25 1.16 15.57
CA ARG A 84 12.31 1.01 17.03
C ARG A 84 10.94 1.23 17.69
N TRP A 85 10.32 2.38 17.40
CA TRP A 85 9.03 2.74 17.99
C TRP A 85 7.87 1.90 17.43
N ALA A 86 7.94 1.54 16.14
CA ALA A 86 6.97 0.62 15.56
C ALA A 86 7.02 -0.75 16.26
N LYS A 87 8.22 -1.27 16.54
CA LYS A 87 8.43 -2.53 17.27
C LYS A 87 7.86 -2.46 18.68
N GLU A 88 8.20 -1.42 19.43
CA GLU A 88 7.72 -1.20 20.80
C GLU A 88 6.18 -1.16 20.86
N ILE A 89 5.55 -0.37 19.99
CA ILE A 89 4.10 -0.19 20.03
C ILE A 89 3.34 -1.40 19.48
N LEU A 90 3.82 -1.98 18.38
CA LEU A 90 3.11 -3.08 17.69
C LEU A 90 3.44 -4.46 18.26
N THR A 91 4.40 -4.56 19.19
CA THR A 91 4.70 -5.80 19.94
C THR A 91 4.35 -5.65 21.41
N THR A 92 4.96 -4.69 22.11
CA THR A 92 4.83 -4.57 23.58
C THR A 92 3.48 -3.99 23.99
N HIS A 93 2.97 -3.02 23.22
CA HIS A 93 1.69 -2.35 23.48
C HIS A 93 0.60 -2.74 22.48
N ASP A 94 0.73 -3.91 21.84
CA ASP A 94 -0.07 -4.29 20.68
C ASP A 94 -1.58 -4.39 20.98
N ILE A 95 -1.94 -4.93 22.15
CA ILE A 95 -3.31 -5.02 22.67
C ILE A 95 -3.83 -3.63 23.07
N THR A 96 -2.98 -2.80 23.69
CA THR A 96 -3.32 -1.44 24.11
C THR A 96 -3.69 -0.56 22.93
N PHE A 97 -3.11 -0.79 21.76
CA PHE A 97 -3.46 -0.13 20.50
C PHE A 97 -4.21 -1.05 19.53
N ALA A 98 -4.98 -2.02 20.03
CA ALA A 98 -5.68 -2.96 19.14
C ALA A 98 -7.03 -2.43 18.62
N ASP A 99 -7.59 -1.33 19.14
CA ASP A 99 -8.87 -0.80 18.63
C ASP A 99 -8.69 0.03 17.36
N ARG A 100 -9.82 0.39 16.77
CA ARG A 100 -9.95 1.26 15.61
C ARG A 100 -10.73 2.50 16.00
N PRO A 101 -10.36 3.67 15.47
CA PRO A 101 -11.16 4.86 15.65
C PRO A 101 -12.50 4.72 14.91
N GLU A 102 -13.56 5.29 15.49
CA GLU A 102 -14.85 5.37 14.82
C GLU A 102 -14.78 6.32 13.62
N THR A 103 -15.23 5.84 12.45
CA THR A 103 -15.26 6.61 11.20
C THR A 103 -16.63 6.48 10.55
N LEU A 104 -17.01 7.46 9.71
CA LEU A 104 -18.25 7.35 8.92
C LEU A 104 -18.23 6.16 7.97
N THR A 105 -17.07 5.82 7.41
CA THR A 105 -16.93 4.65 6.53
C THR A 105 -17.22 3.37 7.32
N GLY A 106 -16.59 3.16 8.48
CA GLY A 106 -16.84 1.99 9.31
C GLY A 106 -18.28 1.91 9.82
N GLU A 107 -18.88 3.05 10.16
CA GLU A 107 -20.30 3.11 10.56
C GLU A 107 -21.23 2.69 9.42
N ILE A 108 -21.03 3.22 8.20
CA ILE A 108 -22.00 3.09 7.10
C ILE A 108 -21.66 1.89 6.20
N VAL A 109 -20.45 1.84 5.66
CA VAL A 109 -20.02 0.78 4.72
C VAL A 109 -19.52 -0.45 5.47
N GLY A 110 -18.93 -0.28 6.66
CA GLY A 110 -18.55 -1.37 7.57
C GLY A 110 -19.71 -1.89 8.43
N TYR A 111 -20.95 -1.51 8.13
CA TYR A 111 -22.17 -1.94 8.82
C TYR A 111 -22.03 -1.85 10.35
N HIS A 112 -21.87 -0.63 10.86
CA HIS A 112 -21.66 -0.33 12.28
C HIS A 112 -20.40 -0.95 12.88
N ASN A 113 -19.29 -0.96 12.13
CA ASN A 113 -18.01 -1.54 12.54
C ASN A 113 -18.16 -3.02 12.95
N THR A 114 -18.89 -3.80 12.16
CA THR A 114 -19.06 -5.25 12.39
C THR A 114 -18.23 -6.09 11.40
N ASP A 115 -17.36 -5.44 10.66
CA ASP A 115 -16.40 -5.99 9.72
C ASP A 115 -15.09 -6.44 10.42
N ILE A 116 -14.07 -6.84 9.66
CA ILE A 116 -12.74 -7.21 10.20
C ILE A 116 -11.85 -5.98 10.35
N VAL A 117 -11.99 -5.00 9.46
CA VAL A 117 -11.10 -3.83 9.37
C VAL A 117 -11.39 -2.84 10.50
N PHE A 118 -12.64 -2.46 10.72
CA PHE A 118 -13.05 -1.40 11.67
C PHE A 118 -13.58 -1.91 13.02
N ALA A 119 -14.00 -3.18 13.13
CA ALA A 119 -14.53 -3.67 14.39
C ALA A 119 -13.55 -3.51 15.58
N PRO A 120 -14.05 -3.15 16.78
CA PRO A 120 -13.23 -3.07 17.97
C PRO A 120 -12.64 -4.44 18.33
N TYR A 121 -11.48 -4.43 18.98
CA TYR A 121 -10.81 -5.66 19.36
C TYR A 121 -11.58 -6.32 20.50
N GLY A 122 -11.94 -7.58 20.31
CA GLY A 122 -12.72 -8.31 21.30
C GLY A 122 -12.88 -9.77 20.91
N GLU A 123 -13.75 -10.48 21.61
CA GLU A 123 -14.07 -11.87 21.29
C GLU A 123 -14.66 -11.99 19.87
N TYR A 124 -15.67 -11.16 19.55
CA TYR A 124 -16.28 -11.08 18.22
C TYR A 124 -15.25 -10.97 17.09
N TRP A 125 -14.39 -9.95 17.15
CA TRP A 125 -13.37 -9.71 16.13
C TRP A 125 -12.36 -10.87 16.03
N ARG A 126 -11.96 -11.47 17.17
CA ARG A 126 -11.03 -12.60 17.18
C ARG A 126 -11.63 -13.83 16.49
N GLN A 127 -12.90 -14.12 16.76
CA GLN A 127 -13.59 -15.24 16.12
C GLN A 127 -13.79 -15.01 14.63
N LEU A 128 -14.27 -13.83 14.22
CA LEU A 128 -14.40 -13.48 12.80
C LEU A 128 -13.05 -13.56 12.07
N ARG A 129 -11.97 -13.01 12.66
CA ARG A 129 -10.63 -13.10 12.08
C ARG A 129 -10.17 -14.54 11.95
N LYS A 130 -10.45 -15.39 12.94
CA LYS A 130 -10.13 -16.82 12.90
C LYS A 130 -10.86 -17.52 11.75
N ILE A 131 -12.16 -17.29 11.58
CA ILE A 131 -12.96 -17.85 10.49
C ILE A 131 -12.35 -17.45 9.13
N CYS A 132 -12.14 -16.15 8.88
CA CYS A 132 -11.56 -15.67 7.62
C CYS A 132 -10.16 -16.25 7.36
N THR A 133 -9.34 -16.38 8.41
CA THR A 133 -8.00 -16.96 8.30
C THR A 133 -8.06 -18.44 7.95
N LEU A 134 -8.91 -19.21 8.61
CA LEU A 134 -9.05 -20.64 8.37
C LEU A 134 -9.67 -20.97 7.02
N GLU A 135 -10.58 -20.12 6.54
CA GLU A 135 -11.39 -20.42 5.36
C GLU A 135 -10.98 -19.70 4.08
N LEU A 136 -10.07 -18.74 4.15
CA LEU A 136 -9.62 -18.02 2.96
C LEU A 136 -8.14 -17.70 2.98
N LEU A 137 -7.59 -17.23 4.11
CA LEU A 137 -6.34 -16.46 4.09
C LEU A 137 -5.08 -17.23 4.53
N ASN A 138 -5.22 -18.41 5.15
CA ASN A 138 -4.04 -19.22 5.50
C ASN A 138 -3.36 -19.82 4.26
N THR A 139 -2.06 -20.13 4.39
CA THR A 139 -1.22 -20.66 3.31
C THR A 139 -1.81 -21.88 2.60
N LYS A 140 -2.46 -22.81 3.32
CA LYS A 140 -3.05 -24.01 2.72
C LYS A 140 -4.24 -23.65 1.82
N LYS A 141 -5.15 -22.77 2.28
CA LYS A 141 -6.29 -22.31 1.47
C LYS A 141 -5.82 -21.45 0.31
N VAL A 142 -4.86 -20.54 0.52
CA VAL A 142 -4.25 -19.73 -0.55
C VAL A 142 -3.68 -20.62 -1.66
N LYS A 143 -2.88 -21.65 -1.33
CA LYS A 143 -2.38 -22.62 -2.32
C LYS A 143 -3.51 -23.35 -3.05
N SER A 144 -4.62 -23.66 -2.38
CA SER A 144 -5.75 -24.34 -3.01
C SER A 144 -6.43 -23.53 -4.13
N PHE A 145 -6.21 -22.20 -4.19
CA PHE A 145 -6.70 -21.30 -5.23
C PHE A 145 -5.71 -21.09 -6.38
N GLN A 146 -4.57 -21.78 -6.39
CA GLN A 146 -3.54 -21.64 -7.43
C GLN A 146 -4.09 -21.87 -8.84
N THR A 147 -4.81 -22.98 -9.08
CA THR A 147 -5.40 -23.26 -10.40
C THR A 147 -6.30 -22.13 -10.86
N LEU A 148 -7.14 -21.60 -9.96
CA LEU A 148 -8.01 -20.47 -10.23
C LEU A 148 -7.20 -19.21 -10.59
N ARG A 149 -6.11 -18.91 -9.86
CA ARG A 149 -5.25 -17.77 -10.18
C ARG A 149 -4.55 -17.93 -11.53
N ASN A 150 -4.04 -19.12 -11.83
CA ASN A 150 -3.43 -19.44 -13.13
C ASN A 150 -4.43 -19.24 -14.28
N GLU A 151 -5.68 -19.71 -14.12
CA GLU A 151 -6.74 -19.52 -15.10
C GLU A 151 -7.04 -18.04 -15.37
N GLU A 152 -7.19 -17.24 -14.31
CA GLU A 152 -7.50 -15.81 -14.46
C GLU A 152 -6.33 -15.01 -15.05
N CYS A 153 -5.09 -15.34 -14.65
CA CYS A 153 -3.89 -14.74 -15.24
C CYS A 153 -3.79 -15.05 -16.73
N TRP A 154 -3.95 -16.32 -17.12
CA TRP A 154 -3.91 -16.74 -18.51
C TRP A 154 -5.04 -16.13 -19.35
N SER A 155 -6.25 -16.06 -18.78
CA SER A 155 -7.39 -15.37 -19.40
C SER A 155 -7.06 -13.91 -19.69
N THR A 156 -6.46 -13.20 -18.73
CA THR A 156 -6.06 -11.79 -18.88
C THR A 156 -4.96 -11.62 -19.94
N VAL A 157 -3.98 -12.53 -19.98
CA VAL A 157 -2.95 -12.54 -21.04
C VAL A 157 -3.59 -12.67 -22.43
N ASN A 158 -4.56 -13.58 -22.59
CA ASN A 158 -5.26 -13.75 -23.85
C ASN A 158 -6.14 -12.54 -24.21
N GLU A 159 -6.81 -11.93 -23.23
CA GLU A 159 -7.56 -10.68 -23.43
C GLU A 159 -6.64 -9.57 -23.95
N ILE A 160 -5.43 -9.41 -23.38
CA ILE A 160 -4.44 -8.42 -23.84
C ILE A 160 -3.92 -8.77 -25.24
N LYS A 161 -3.58 -10.04 -25.49
CA LYS A 161 -3.13 -10.48 -26.83
C LYS A 161 -4.17 -10.21 -27.91
N ALA A 162 -5.46 -10.43 -27.60
CA ALA A 162 -6.57 -10.21 -28.52
C ALA A 162 -6.81 -8.73 -28.89
N LEU A 163 -6.37 -7.78 -28.05
CA LEU A 163 -6.43 -6.35 -28.38
C LEU A 163 -5.43 -5.97 -29.50
N GLY A 164 -4.42 -6.80 -29.71
CA GLY A 164 -3.38 -6.66 -30.73
C GLY A 164 -2.13 -5.95 -30.23
N SER A 165 -0.97 -6.32 -30.79
CA SER A 165 0.32 -5.74 -30.40
C SER A 165 0.44 -4.29 -30.88
N GLY A 166 1.16 -3.47 -30.13
CA GLY A 166 1.46 -2.08 -30.53
C GLY A 166 0.34 -1.07 -30.25
N LYS A 167 -0.78 -1.47 -29.65
CA LYS A 167 -1.88 -0.56 -29.29
C LYS A 167 -1.85 -0.21 -27.79
N PRO A 168 -2.02 1.07 -27.40
CA PRO A 168 -2.13 1.45 -26.00
C PRO A 168 -3.32 0.78 -25.30
N ILE A 169 -3.08 0.27 -24.09
CA ILE A 169 -4.11 -0.31 -23.23
C ILE A 169 -4.09 0.32 -21.84
N ASP A 170 -5.28 0.42 -21.21
CA ASP A 170 -5.43 0.81 -19.80
C ASP A 170 -5.06 -0.39 -18.92
N LEU A 171 -3.77 -0.49 -18.56
CA LEU A 171 -3.24 -1.61 -17.80
C LEU A 171 -3.76 -1.61 -16.35
N SER A 172 -4.00 -0.43 -15.75
CA SER A 172 -4.64 -0.33 -14.42
C SER A 172 -6.00 -1.02 -14.41
N LYS A 173 -6.80 -0.84 -15.47
CA LYS A 173 -8.10 -1.51 -15.61
C LYS A 173 -7.95 -3.03 -15.79
N CYS A 174 -6.97 -3.48 -16.57
CA CYS A 174 -6.69 -4.90 -16.76
C CYS A 174 -6.27 -5.58 -15.44
N ILE A 175 -5.31 -5.00 -14.71
CA ILE A 175 -4.84 -5.50 -13.41
C ILE A 175 -6.00 -5.58 -12.42
N SER A 176 -6.75 -4.48 -12.28
CA SER A 176 -7.87 -4.44 -11.36
C SER A 176 -8.94 -5.49 -11.64
N LYS A 177 -9.26 -5.70 -12.92
CA LYS A 177 -10.22 -6.72 -13.35
C LYS A 177 -9.69 -8.12 -13.03
N LEU A 178 -8.41 -8.38 -13.28
CA LEU A 178 -7.76 -9.65 -12.94
C LEU A 178 -7.88 -9.95 -11.44
N ILE A 179 -7.46 -9.02 -10.57
CA ILE A 179 -7.50 -9.25 -9.12
C ILE A 179 -8.94 -9.34 -8.62
N ALA A 180 -9.86 -8.51 -9.13
CA ALA A 180 -11.28 -8.57 -8.77
C ALA A 180 -11.89 -9.94 -9.09
N ARG A 181 -11.57 -10.54 -10.24
CA ARG A 181 -12.02 -11.89 -10.62
C ARG A 181 -11.45 -12.96 -9.70
N ILE A 182 -10.15 -12.91 -9.41
CA ILE A 182 -9.48 -13.85 -8.50
C ILE A 182 -10.16 -13.82 -7.12
N ILE A 183 -10.28 -12.63 -6.52
CA ILE A 183 -10.86 -12.47 -5.19
C ILE A 183 -12.34 -12.85 -5.20
N SER A 184 -13.10 -12.44 -6.22
CA SER A 184 -14.51 -12.83 -6.35
C SER A 184 -14.70 -14.34 -6.34
N ARG A 185 -13.94 -15.06 -7.18
CA ARG A 185 -14.05 -16.52 -7.26
C ARG A 185 -13.58 -17.19 -5.97
N ALA A 186 -12.54 -16.67 -5.31
CA ALA A 186 -12.05 -17.21 -4.05
C ALA A 186 -13.03 -17.00 -2.88
N THR A 187 -13.66 -15.83 -2.79
CA THR A 187 -14.57 -15.46 -1.69
C THR A 187 -15.99 -15.98 -1.90
N PHE A 188 -16.52 -15.90 -3.12
CA PHE A 188 -17.93 -16.21 -3.45
C PHE A 188 -18.10 -17.53 -4.20
N GLY A 189 -17.01 -18.25 -4.51
CA GLY A 189 -17.01 -19.49 -5.28
C GLY A 189 -17.25 -19.32 -6.78
N LYS A 190 -17.71 -18.14 -7.23
CA LYS A 190 -17.99 -17.82 -8.63
C LYS A 190 -17.78 -16.34 -8.92
N GLY A 191 -17.69 -15.98 -10.20
CA GLY A 191 -17.63 -14.59 -10.63
C GLY A 191 -18.92 -13.80 -10.32
N ILE A 192 -18.81 -12.48 -10.25
CA ILE A 192 -19.93 -11.56 -9.99
C ILE A 192 -20.53 -11.12 -11.32
N LYS A 193 -21.85 -11.24 -11.51
CA LYS A 193 -22.53 -10.77 -12.74
C LYS A 193 -22.32 -9.27 -12.99
N GLU A 194 -22.42 -8.48 -11.92
CA GLU A 194 -22.22 -7.02 -11.92
C GLU A 194 -20.82 -6.62 -11.43
N GLU A 195 -19.78 -7.42 -11.75
CA GLU A 195 -18.39 -7.23 -11.27
C GLU A 195 -17.89 -5.79 -11.42
N ARG A 196 -18.14 -5.18 -12.57
CA ARG A 196 -17.72 -3.81 -12.87
C ARG A 196 -18.37 -2.81 -11.91
N VAL A 197 -19.69 -2.90 -11.71
CA VAL A 197 -20.44 -2.01 -10.81
C VAL A 197 -19.95 -2.19 -9.39
N PHE A 198 -19.71 -3.43 -8.96
CA PHE A 198 -19.19 -3.73 -7.64
C PHE A 198 -17.80 -3.12 -7.43
N THR A 199 -16.87 -3.37 -8.35
CA THR A 199 -15.48 -2.89 -8.28
C THR A 199 -15.41 -1.36 -8.29
N GLU A 200 -16.18 -0.70 -9.15
CA GLU A 200 -16.27 0.78 -9.19
C GLU A 200 -16.88 1.34 -7.89
N THR A 201 -17.93 0.71 -7.35
CA THR A 201 -18.56 1.14 -6.10
C THR A 201 -17.64 0.95 -4.88
N VAL A 202 -16.87 -0.14 -4.85
CA VAL A 202 -15.89 -0.41 -3.80
C VAL A 202 -14.76 0.62 -3.83
N ARG A 203 -14.26 0.99 -5.01
CA ARG A 203 -13.28 2.08 -5.15
C ARG A 203 -13.80 3.41 -4.64
N GLU A 204 -15.04 3.78 -5.01
CA GLU A 204 -15.70 5.00 -4.50
C GLU A 204 -15.73 5.02 -2.95
N ALA A 205 -15.85 3.86 -2.29
CA ALA A 205 -15.81 3.74 -0.84
C ALA A 205 -14.39 3.92 -0.28
N ILE A 206 -13.39 3.30 -0.90
CA ILE A 206 -11.98 3.35 -0.46
C ILE A 206 -11.42 4.77 -0.55
N GLU A 207 -11.75 5.52 -1.60
CA GLU A 207 -11.36 6.93 -1.76
C GLU A 207 -11.82 7.79 -0.58
N LEU A 208 -12.99 7.48 -0.01
CA LEU A 208 -13.56 8.20 1.14
C LEU A 208 -13.01 7.73 2.50
N THR A 209 -12.09 6.77 2.52
CA THR A 209 -11.62 6.12 3.76
C THR A 209 -10.29 6.70 4.27
N GLY A 210 -9.73 7.71 3.59
CA GLY A 210 -8.40 8.26 3.89
C GLY A 210 -8.24 8.96 5.25
N GLY A 211 -9.32 9.48 5.86
CA GLY A 211 -9.33 9.98 7.24
C GLY A 211 -8.72 11.38 7.45
N PHE A 212 -8.37 12.12 6.40
CA PHE A 212 -7.84 13.49 6.44
C PHE A 212 -8.65 14.48 5.59
N ASP A 213 -9.73 14.02 4.96
CA ASP A 213 -10.51 14.75 3.96
C ASP A 213 -11.88 15.24 4.47
N ASP A 214 -12.27 14.88 5.70
CA ASP A 214 -13.61 15.14 6.22
C ASP A 214 -13.66 15.76 7.61
N ILE A 215 -14.68 16.59 7.84
CA ILE A 215 -14.92 17.24 9.12
C ILE A 215 -15.25 16.25 10.24
N ALA A 216 -15.85 15.10 9.91
CA ALA A 216 -16.13 14.03 10.87
C ALA A 216 -14.87 13.32 11.35
N ASP A 217 -13.81 13.29 10.53
CA ASP A 217 -12.53 12.69 10.90
C ASP A 217 -11.73 13.59 11.86
N ILE A 218 -12.01 14.90 11.83
CA ILE A 218 -11.36 15.95 12.63
C ILE A 218 -12.18 16.30 13.88
N PHE A 219 -13.52 16.17 13.81
CA PHE A 219 -14.47 16.45 14.90
C PHE A 219 -15.51 15.33 15.09
N PRO A 220 -15.09 14.09 15.45
CA PRO A 220 -15.99 12.94 15.62
C PRO A 220 -17.12 13.10 16.65
N SER A 221 -16.94 13.89 17.70
CA SER A 221 -17.91 14.18 18.76
C SER A 221 -18.99 15.17 18.32
N LYS A 222 -18.69 16.03 17.34
CA LYS A 222 -19.61 17.06 16.84
C LYS A 222 -20.45 16.54 15.69
N LYS A 223 -21.33 15.57 15.98
CA LYS A 223 -22.14 14.86 14.97
C LYS A 223 -22.93 15.77 14.01
N PHE A 224 -23.37 16.95 14.46
CA PHE A 224 -24.04 17.92 13.60
C PHE A 224 -23.18 18.41 12.43
N LEU A 225 -21.85 18.47 12.61
CA LEU A 225 -20.91 18.87 11.56
C LEU A 225 -20.78 17.80 10.46
N HIS A 226 -21.05 16.53 10.77
CA HIS A 226 -20.88 15.41 9.83
C HIS A 226 -21.83 15.50 8.63
N HIS A 227 -22.87 16.33 8.73
CA HIS A 227 -23.80 16.60 7.64
C HIS A 227 -23.32 17.71 6.68
N LEU A 228 -22.28 18.47 7.04
CA LEU A 228 -21.82 19.62 6.26
C LEU A 228 -20.93 19.23 5.07
N SER A 229 -20.23 18.09 5.14
CA SER A 229 -19.28 17.67 4.10
C SER A 229 -19.90 16.87 2.95
N GLY A 230 -21.15 16.41 3.10
CA GLY A 230 -21.81 15.52 2.14
C GLY A 230 -21.27 14.08 2.11
N LYS A 231 -20.18 13.76 2.83
CA LYS A 231 -19.55 12.42 2.86
C LYS A 231 -20.52 11.35 3.35
N ARG A 232 -21.28 11.61 4.42
CA ARG A 232 -22.33 10.69 4.90
C ARG A 232 -23.33 10.35 3.79
N ALA A 233 -23.85 11.35 3.08
CA ALA A 233 -24.81 11.12 1.99
C ALA A 233 -24.21 10.28 0.84
N LYS A 234 -22.93 10.55 0.49
CA LYS A 234 -22.20 9.77 -0.52
C LYS A 234 -22.00 8.32 -0.06
N LEU A 235 -21.56 8.10 1.18
CA LEU A 235 -21.38 6.77 1.77
C LEU A 235 -22.71 6.00 1.86
N THR A 236 -23.81 6.64 2.25
CA THR A 236 -25.14 5.99 2.26
C THR A 236 -25.60 5.60 0.85
N LYS A 237 -25.31 6.41 -0.17
CA LYS A 237 -25.59 6.04 -1.56
C LYS A 237 -24.74 4.84 -2.00
N ILE A 238 -23.47 4.81 -1.61
CA ILE A 238 -22.55 3.70 -1.87
C ILE A 238 -23.05 2.42 -1.18
N GLN A 239 -23.39 2.48 0.11
CA GLN A 239 -23.93 1.35 0.87
C GLN A 239 -25.16 0.75 0.17
N LYS A 240 -26.12 1.57 -0.27
CA LYS A 240 -27.30 1.08 -1.01
C LYS A 240 -26.96 0.35 -2.31
N LYS A 241 -25.94 0.83 -3.05
CA LYS A 241 -25.44 0.14 -4.25
C LYS A 241 -24.80 -1.20 -3.87
N LEU A 242 -23.95 -1.21 -2.84
CA LEU A 242 -23.29 -2.42 -2.33
C LEU A 242 -24.32 -3.45 -1.86
N ASP A 243 -25.32 -3.04 -1.08
CA ASP A 243 -26.40 -3.90 -0.61
C ASP A 243 -27.08 -4.60 -1.78
N LYS A 244 -27.48 -3.86 -2.81
CA LYS A 244 -28.12 -4.44 -4.00
C LYS A 244 -27.25 -5.52 -4.65
N VAL A 245 -25.95 -5.25 -4.81
CA VAL A 245 -25.04 -6.20 -5.46
C VAL A 245 -24.77 -7.41 -4.57
N ILE A 246 -24.50 -7.20 -3.28
CA ILE A 246 -24.20 -8.28 -2.33
C ILE A 246 -25.45 -9.15 -2.10
N ASP A 247 -26.64 -8.56 -2.00
CA ASP A 247 -27.90 -9.30 -1.89
C ASP A 247 -28.17 -10.13 -3.15
N ASN A 248 -27.80 -9.62 -4.33
CA ASN A 248 -27.82 -10.40 -5.56
C ASN A 248 -26.80 -11.56 -5.54
N ILE A 249 -25.60 -11.37 -4.99
CA ILE A 249 -24.60 -12.44 -4.82
C ILE A 249 -25.15 -13.52 -3.91
N ILE A 250 -25.66 -13.14 -2.73
CA ILE A 250 -26.20 -14.07 -1.72
C ILE A 250 -27.43 -14.82 -2.26
N SER A 251 -28.40 -14.14 -2.86
CA SER A 251 -29.63 -14.76 -3.36
C SER A 251 -29.39 -15.71 -4.54
N ASN A 252 -28.45 -15.39 -5.42
CA ASN A 252 -28.05 -16.27 -6.51
C ASN A 252 -27.09 -17.37 -6.06
N HIS A 253 -26.63 -17.37 -4.80
CA HIS A 253 -25.72 -18.37 -4.28
C HIS A 253 -26.48 -19.67 -3.99
N SER A 254 -26.23 -20.71 -4.78
CA SER A 254 -26.93 -21.99 -4.66
C SER A 254 -26.38 -22.89 -3.54
N GLY A 255 -25.38 -22.41 -2.79
CA GLY A 255 -24.62 -23.17 -1.81
C GLY A 255 -23.84 -24.33 -2.43
N SER A 256 -22.85 -24.84 -1.70
CA SER A 256 -22.22 -26.14 -1.98
C SER A 256 -23.18 -27.29 -1.61
N ARG A 257 -24.27 -27.47 -2.38
CA ARG A 257 -25.20 -28.60 -2.20
C ARG A 257 -24.73 -29.89 -2.90
N SER A 258 -23.65 -29.85 -3.68
CA SER A 258 -23.03 -31.04 -4.26
C SER A 258 -21.72 -31.37 -3.56
N SER A 259 -21.46 -32.66 -3.33
CA SER A 259 -20.22 -33.20 -2.75
C SER A 259 -18.96 -32.91 -3.58
N SER A 260 -19.09 -32.24 -4.72
CA SER A 260 -18.02 -31.95 -5.69
C SER A 260 -17.57 -30.48 -5.72
N SER A 261 -18.33 -29.53 -5.18
CA SER A 261 -17.91 -28.13 -5.11
C SER A 261 -17.16 -27.86 -3.81
N ARG A 262 -15.95 -27.27 -3.89
CA ARG A 262 -15.26 -26.79 -2.68
C ARG A 262 -16.05 -25.63 -2.07
N GLU A 263 -16.21 -25.67 -0.76
CA GLU A 263 -16.85 -24.63 0.02
C GLU A 263 -16.07 -23.30 -0.03
N CYS A 264 -16.76 -22.19 -0.27
CA CYS A 264 -16.19 -20.84 -0.26
C CYS A 264 -16.46 -20.09 1.05
N LEU A 265 -15.81 -18.93 1.25
CA LEU A 265 -15.99 -18.16 2.50
C LEU A 265 -17.46 -17.74 2.71
N LEU A 266 -18.17 -17.36 1.65
CA LEU A 266 -19.60 -17.01 1.75
C LEU A 266 -20.44 -18.18 2.29
N ASP A 267 -20.18 -19.43 1.88
CA ASP A 267 -20.88 -20.61 2.41
C ASP A 267 -20.67 -20.73 3.93
N VAL A 268 -19.43 -20.56 4.38
CA VAL A 268 -19.09 -20.66 5.81
C VAL A 268 -19.76 -19.56 6.63
N LEU A 269 -19.71 -18.31 6.15
CA LEU A 269 -20.35 -17.18 6.83
C LEU A 269 -21.86 -17.32 6.92
N LEU A 270 -22.52 -17.83 5.87
CA LEU A 270 -23.95 -18.08 5.88
C LEU A 270 -24.35 -19.16 6.88
N ARG A 271 -23.50 -20.18 7.10
CA ARG A 271 -23.75 -21.24 8.08
C ARG A 271 -23.73 -20.71 9.52
N HIS A 272 -22.81 -19.81 9.83
CA HIS A 272 -22.71 -19.19 11.16
C HIS A 272 -23.91 -18.28 11.49
N LYS A 273 -24.79 -17.97 10.53
CA LYS A 273 -26.05 -17.26 10.83
C LYS A 273 -26.98 -18.10 11.71
N ASP A 274 -26.89 -19.42 11.60
CA ASP A 274 -27.76 -20.38 12.29
C ASP A 274 -27.10 -21.00 13.55
N GLU A 275 -25.86 -20.59 13.87
CA GLU A 275 -25.08 -21.12 14.99
C GLU A 275 -25.21 -20.27 16.27
N ALA A 276 -25.21 -20.93 17.44
CA ALA A 276 -25.41 -20.27 18.73
C ALA A 276 -24.16 -19.54 19.26
N GLU A 277 -22.96 -20.00 18.91
CA GLU A 277 -21.71 -19.47 19.48
C GLU A 277 -21.30 -18.11 18.89
N LEU A 278 -21.59 -17.87 17.61
CA LEU A 278 -21.39 -16.58 16.92
C LEU A 278 -22.51 -16.36 15.89
N PRO A 279 -23.72 -15.98 16.32
CA PRO A 279 -24.84 -15.79 15.40
C PRO A 279 -24.59 -14.56 14.53
N LEU A 280 -24.12 -14.78 13.30
CA LEU A 280 -23.87 -13.71 12.35
C LEU A 280 -25.18 -13.17 11.77
N THR A 281 -25.35 -11.86 11.79
CA THR A 281 -26.46 -11.20 11.09
C THR A 281 -26.18 -11.09 9.60
N SER A 282 -27.21 -10.74 8.81
CA SER A 282 -27.02 -10.45 7.39
C SER A 282 -26.01 -9.32 7.16
N ASP A 283 -26.05 -8.29 8.00
CA ASP A 283 -25.14 -7.15 7.93
C ASP A 283 -23.70 -7.56 8.21
N ASN A 284 -23.47 -8.47 9.18
CA ASN A 284 -22.13 -8.98 9.45
C ASN A 284 -21.56 -9.75 8.24
N VAL A 285 -22.39 -10.56 7.57
CA VAL A 285 -21.97 -11.27 6.36
C VAL A 285 -21.62 -10.29 5.24
N LYS A 286 -22.45 -9.26 5.02
CA LYS A 286 -22.17 -8.20 4.03
C LYS A 286 -20.88 -7.45 4.34
N ALA A 287 -20.67 -7.10 5.61
CA ALA A 287 -19.48 -6.40 6.08
C ALA A 287 -18.20 -7.19 5.81
N VAL A 288 -18.16 -8.48 6.17
CA VAL A 288 -16.99 -9.34 5.95
C VAL A 288 -16.72 -9.57 4.47
N ILE A 289 -17.77 -9.76 3.67
CA ILE A 289 -17.64 -9.94 2.21
C ILE A 289 -17.08 -8.70 1.53
N PHE A 290 -17.61 -7.53 1.91
CA PHE A 290 -17.10 -6.25 1.45
C PHE A 290 -15.61 -6.11 1.79
N ASP A 291 -15.22 -6.41 3.04
CA ASP A 291 -13.82 -6.37 3.48
C ASP A 291 -12.90 -7.25 2.64
N MET A 292 -13.25 -8.52 2.45
CA MET A 292 -12.41 -9.46 1.69
C MET A 292 -12.22 -9.00 0.25
N PHE A 293 -13.30 -8.54 -0.38
CA PHE A 293 -13.25 -8.05 -1.74
C PHE A 293 -12.45 -6.74 -1.86
N ALA A 294 -12.77 -5.75 -1.04
CA ALA A 294 -12.15 -4.43 -1.07
C ALA A 294 -10.65 -4.50 -0.73
N ALA A 295 -10.31 -5.13 0.40
CA ALA A 295 -8.93 -5.22 0.87
C ALA A 295 -8.07 -6.10 -0.06
N GLY A 296 -8.61 -7.21 -0.56
CA GLY A 296 -7.88 -8.12 -1.46
C GLY A 296 -7.66 -7.55 -2.87
N THR A 297 -8.62 -6.76 -3.36
CA THR A 297 -8.58 -6.23 -4.73
C THR A 297 -7.73 -4.99 -4.87
N ASP A 298 -8.00 -3.95 -4.08
CA ASP A 298 -7.41 -2.63 -4.32
C ASP A 298 -5.92 -2.60 -3.96
N THR A 299 -5.55 -3.23 -2.85
CA THR A 299 -4.14 -3.28 -2.40
C THR A 299 -3.25 -4.02 -3.40
N SER A 300 -3.59 -5.27 -3.76
CA SER A 300 -2.80 -6.09 -4.70
C SER A 300 -2.71 -5.42 -6.08
N SER A 301 -3.81 -4.82 -6.56
CA SER A 301 -3.82 -4.13 -7.86
C SER A 301 -2.85 -2.95 -7.88
N VAL A 302 -2.85 -2.14 -6.82
CA VAL A 302 -1.98 -0.96 -6.69
C VAL A 302 -0.52 -1.38 -6.56
N VAL A 303 -0.23 -2.47 -5.85
CA VAL A 303 1.14 -3.00 -5.76
C VAL A 303 1.66 -3.42 -7.14
N ILE A 304 0.88 -4.17 -7.93
CA ILE A 304 1.29 -4.56 -9.29
C ILE A 304 1.46 -3.32 -10.18
N GLU A 305 0.52 -2.36 -10.10
CA GLU A 305 0.57 -1.15 -10.90
C GLU A 305 1.82 -0.31 -10.60
N TRP A 306 2.14 -0.11 -9.32
CA TRP A 306 3.38 0.54 -8.93
C TRP A 306 4.59 -0.26 -9.40
N ALA A 307 4.64 -1.57 -9.15
CA ALA A 307 5.75 -2.41 -9.57
C ALA A 307 6.07 -2.24 -11.07
N ILE A 308 5.06 -2.34 -11.95
CA ILE A 308 5.25 -2.15 -13.39
C ILE A 308 5.67 -0.71 -13.71
N SER A 309 5.08 0.29 -13.06
CA SER A 309 5.44 1.70 -13.28
C SER A 309 6.92 1.95 -13.00
N GLU A 310 7.46 1.34 -11.96
CA GLU A 310 8.88 1.49 -11.63
C GLU A 310 9.81 0.69 -12.54
N LEU A 311 9.40 -0.50 -12.97
CA LEU A 311 10.15 -1.25 -13.98
C LEU A 311 10.21 -0.47 -15.30
N ILE A 312 9.14 0.24 -15.66
CA ILE A 312 9.14 1.12 -16.81
C ILE A 312 10.16 2.25 -16.63
N ARG A 313 10.27 2.85 -15.43
CA ARG A 313 11.27 3.88 -15.14
C ARG A 313 12.70 3.35 -15.05
N CYS A 314 12.89 2.05 -14.84
CA CYS A 314 14.19 1.40 -14.81
C CYS A 314 14.31 0.27 -15.85
N PRO A 315 14.48 0.60 -17.14
CA PRO A 315 14.51 -0.39 -18.22
C PRO A 315 15.59 -1.48 -18.06
N ARG A 316 16.71 -1.17 -17.37
CA ARG A 316 17.75 -2.15 -17.03
C ARG A 316 17.15 -3.30 -16.23
N VAL A 317 16.46 -2.95 -15.15
CA VAL A 317 15.89 -3.89 -14.19
C VAL A 317 14.71 -4.64 -14.81
N MET A 318 13.84 -3.96 -15.57
CA MET A 318 12.77 -4.59 -16.34
C MET A 318 13.32 -5.70 -17.26
N LYS A 319 14.31 -5.39 -18.10
CA LYS A 319 14.88 -6.35 -19.05
C LYS A 319 15.52 -7.55 -18.35
N GLU A 320 16.23 -7.31 -17.26
CA GLU A 320 16.86 -8.38 -16.49
C GLU A 320 15.81 -9.32 -15.88
N LEU A 321 14.72 -8.79 -15.33
CA LEU A 321 13.63 -9.60 -14.74
C LEU A 321 12.90 -10.40 -15.81
N GLN A 322 12.57 -9.76 -16.93
CA GLN A 322 11.94 -10.44 -18.05
C GLN A 322 12.83 -11.57 -18.58
N ALA A 323 14.15 -11.35 -18.69
CA ALA A 323 15.09 -12.40 -19.12
C ALA A 323 15.13 -13.58 -18.14
N LYS A 324 15.19 -13.31 -16.83
CA LYS A 324 15.17 -14.36 -15.79
C LYS A 324 13.88 -15.16 -15.80
N LEU A 325 12.72 -14.48 -15.86
CA LEU A 325 11.42 -15.14 -15.97
C LEU A 325 11.35 -16.02 -17.22
N ARG A 326 11.88 -15.54 -18.35
CA ARG A 326 11.88 -16.29 -19.61
C ARG A 326 12.78 -17.52 -19.57
N GLU A 327 13.93 -17.44 -18.90
CA GLU A 327 14.81 -18.59 -18.74
C GLU A 327 14.21 -19.62 -17.76
N ALA A 328 13.59 -19.17 -16.66
CA ALA A 328 12.99 -20.07 -15.68
C ALA A 328 11.78 -20.86 -16.22
N VAL A 329 10.98 -20.24 -17.08
CA VAL A 329 9.76 -20.84 -17.67
C VAL A 329 10.04 -21.48 -19.04
N LYS A 330 11.30 -21.55 -19.45
CA LYS A 330 11.71 -22.01 -20.78
C LYS A 330 11.16 -23.40 -21.12
N GLY A 331 10.52 -23.50 -22.27
CA GLY A 331 9.88 -24.74 -22.73
C GLY A 331 8.45 -24.96 -22.21
N LYS A 332 7.91 -24.05 -21.37
CA LYS A 332 6.50 -24.04 -20.98
C LYS A 332 5.72 -22.97 -21.74
N GLU A 333 4.52 -23.34 -22.19
CA GLU A 333 3.56 -22.38 -22.76
C GLU A 333 3.01 -21.44 -21.67
N ARG A 334 2.86 -21.96 -20.44
CA ARG A 334 2.22 -21.28 -19.31
C ARG A 334 3.15 -21.23 -18.11
N ILE A 335 3.10 -20.10 -17.42
CA ILE A 335 3.78 -19.87 -16.15
C ILE A 335 2.92 -20.39 -15.01
N GLU A 336 3.54 -21.08 -14.06
CA GLU A 336 2.91 -21.58 -12.83
C GLU A 336 3.55 -20.91 -11.61
N GLU A 337 2.89 -20.96 -10.44
CA GLU A 337 3.41 -20.31 -9.23
C GLU A 337 4.74 -20.92 -8.77
N GLU A 338 4.95 -22.22 -9.01
CA GLU A 338 6.20 -22.91 -8.69
C GLU A 338 7.38 -22.41 -9.53
N ASP A 339 7.14 -21.94 -10.76
CA ASP A 339 8.18 -21.48 -11.67
C ASP A 339 8.78 -20.14 -11.24
N ILE A 340 8.04 -19.39 -10.43
CA ILE A 340 8.39 -18.03 -10.01
C ILE A 340 8.75 -17.94 -8.54
N GLN A 341 8.71 -19.07 -7.84
CA GLN A 341 9.15 -19.15 -6.46
C GLN A 341 10.60 -18.67 -6.38
N ASP A 342 10.86 -17.72 -5.50
CA ASP A 342 12.19 -17.11 -5.31
C ASP A 342 12.74 -16.32 -6.52
N LEU A 343 11.94 -16.02 -7.55
CA LEU A 343 12.34 -15.12 -8.66
C LEU A 343 11.92 -13.67 -8.44
N ILE A 344 10.90 -13.45 -7.60
CA ILE A 344 10.28 -12.13 -7.40
C ILE A 344 10.32 -11.76 -5.91
N ASN A 345 11.44 -11.22 -5.45
CA ASN A 345 11.56 -10.55 -4.15
C ASN A 345 11.67 -9.05 -4.39
N TYR A 346 10.63 -8.29 -4.03
CA TYR A 346 10.49 -6.88 -4.38
C TYR A 346 10.26 -6.00 -3.15
N GLU A 347 10.92 -4.84 -3.12
CA GLU A 347 10.44 -3.65 -2.45
C GLU A 347 9.08 -3.25 -3.03
N VAL A 348 8.04 -3.59 -2.28
CA VAL A 348 6.68 -3.10 -2.49
C VAL A 348 6.59 -1.66 -2.01
N THR A 349 6.11 -0.78 -2.89
CA THR A 349 5.51 0.49 -2.44
C THR A 349 4.35 0.15 -1.51
N PRO A 350 4.44 0.46 -0.20
CA PRO A 350 3.41 0.07 0.74
C PRO A 350 2.07 0.67 0.30
N PRO A 351 1.06 -0.15 -0.05
CA PRO A 351 -0.21 0.37 -0.53
C PRO A 351 -0.89 1.23 0.54
N LEU A 352 -0.62 0.97 1.83
CA LEU A 352 -1.11 1.73 2.97
C LEU A 352 0.06 2.48 3.65
N PRO A 353 0.45 3.68 3.19
CA PRO A 353 1.67 4.37 3.66
C PRO A 353 1.62 4.77 5.14
N LEU A 354 0.42 4.95 5.73
CA LEU A 354 0.22 5.22 7.16
C LEU A 354 -0.39 4.04 7.93
N LEU A 355 -0.47 2.87 7.29
CA LEU A 355 -1.33 1.74 7.68
C LEU A 355 -2.79 2.18 7.96
N MET A 356 -3.64 1.23 8.34
CA MET A 356 -4.94 1.58 8.90
C MET A 356 -4.76 2.13 10.32
N PRO A 357 -5.36 3.29 10.68
CA PRO A 357 -5.23 3.88 12.00
C PRO A 357 -5.66 2.93 13.12
N ARG A 358 -4.92 2.95 14.24
CA ARG A 358 -5.32 2.25 15.46
C ARG A 358 -5.74 3.24 16.54
N GLU A 359 -6.32 2.74 17.62
CA GLU A 359 -6.77 3.55 18.74
C GLU A 359 -6.32 2.93 20.06
N CYS A 360 -5.81 3.78 20.94
CA CYS A 360 -5.46 3.46 22.30
C CYS A 360 -6.72 3.16 23.11
N ARG A 361 -6.78 1.98 23.74
CA ARG A 361 -7.96 1.46 24.43
C ARG A 361 -8.03 1.85 25.91
N GLU A 362 -6.87 2.14 26.48
CA GLU A 362 -6.68 2.45 27.88
C GLU A 362 -5.42 3.33 28.02
N PRO A 363 -5.37 4.26 28.99
CA PRO A 363 -4.19 5.09 29.20
C PRO A 363 -2.94 4.23 29.43
N CYS A 364 -1.82 4.59 28.81
CA CYS A 364 -0.57 3.86 28.96
C CYS A 364 0.64 4.80 28.97
N GLU A 365 1.80 4.27 29.36
CA GLU A 365 3.08 4.96 29.26
C GLU A 365 3.94 4.27 28.21
N ILE A 366 4.54 5.05 27.31
CA ILE A 366 5.52 4.59 26.32
C ILE A 366 6.81 5.34 26.58
N ASN A 367 7.83 4.66 27.11
CA ASN A 367 9.15 5.22 27.40
C ASN A 367 9.11 6.60 28.11
N GLY A 368 8.33 6.70 29.19
CA GLY A 368 8.15 7.94 29.96
C GLY A 368 7.15 8.94 29.38
N TYR A 369 6.53 8.67 28.23
CA TYR A 369 5.47 9.49 27.65
C TYR A 369 4.08 8.96 28.02
N ASN A 370 3.24 9.83 28.55
CA ASN A 370 1.86 9.48 28.89
C ASN A 370 0.96 9.55 27.65
N ILE A 371 0.33 8.44 27.31
CA ILE A 371 -0.64 8.32 26.22
C ILE A 371 -2.04 8.17 26.81
N ALA A 372 -2.94 9.06 26.43
CA ALA A 372 -4.32 9.02 26.90
C ALA A 372 -5.14 7.96 26.13
N ASN A 373 -6.19 7.45 26.79
CA ASN A 373 -7.24 6.66 26.12
C ASN A 373 -7.78 7.40 24.89
N LYS A 374 -8.19 6.67 23.85
CA LYS A 374 -8.70 7.18 22.58
C LYS A 374 -7.69 7.95 21.73
N THR A 375 -6.40 7.95 22.10
CA THR A 375 -5.35 8.48 21.23
C THR A 375 -5.21 7.61 19.99
N LYS A 376 -5.36 8.22 18.81
CA LYS A 376 -5.18 7.58 17.51
C LYS A 376 -3.69 7.29 17.28
N LEU A 377 -3.37 6.15 16.73
CA LEU A 377 -2.02 5.76 16.31
C LEU A 377 -1.95 5.68 14.79
N LEU A 378 -1.01 6.43 14.21
CA LEU A 378 -0.60 6.33 12.81
C LEU A 378 0.80 5.75 12.73
N VAL A 379 0.97 4.68 11.95
CA VAL A 379 2.29 4.07 11.71
C VAL A 379 2.73 4.46 10.32
N ASN A 380 3.66 5.40 10.24
CA ASN A 380 4.17 5.95 9.00
C ASN A 380 5.18 5.01 8.36
N VAL A 381 4.68 3.95 7.72
CA VAL A 381 5.49 2.97 6.98
C VAL A 381 6.18 3.63 5.80
N PHE A 382 5.56 4.64 5.18
CA PHE A 382 6.22 5.41 4.12
C PHE A 382 7.51 6.08 4.61
N GLY A 383 7.48 6.70 5.79
CA GLY A 383 8.65 7.29 6.44
C GLY A 383 9.67 6.24 6.90
N ILE A 384 9.21 5.16 7.53
CA ILE A 384 10.08 4.05 8.00
C ILE A 384 10.86 3.43 6.84
N ASN A 385 10.18 3.13 5.74
CA ASN A 385 10.78 2.54 4.55
C ASN A 385 11.71 3.52 3.79
N ARG A 386 11.74 4.80 4.19
CA ARG A 386 12.57 5.86 3.58
C ARG A 386 13.50 6.54 4.57
N ASP A 387 13.75 5.89 5.70
CA ASP A 387 14.64 6.41 6.73
C ASP A 387 16.10 6.14 6.33
N PRO A 388 16.92 7.18 6.07
CA PRO A 388 18.32 7.01 5.69
C PRO A 388 19.18 6.37 6.80
N GLU A 389 18.69 6.31 8.05
CA GLU A 389 19.36 5.58 9.13
C GLU A 389 19.34 4.06 8.88
N TYR A 390 18.29 3.54 8.23
CA TYR A 390 18.07 2.12 8.01
C TYR A 390 18.23 1.69 6.55
N TRP A 391 17.99 2.62 5.62
CA TRP A 391 17.98 2.35 4.18
C TRP A 391 18.98 3.24 3.47
N LYS A 392 20.02 2.63 2.86
CA LYS A 392 20.93 3.35 1.98
C LYS A 392 20.18 3.87 0.75
N ASP A 393 20.40 5.12 0.36
CA ASP A 393 19.74 5.77 -0.79
C ASP A 393 18.22 5.50 -0.83
N PRO A 394 17.47 5.90 0.22
CA PRO A 394 16.09 5.44 0.47
C PRO A 394 15.05 5.91 -0.56
N GLU A 395 15.38 6.93 -1.35
CA GLU A 395 14.52 7.43 -2.42
C GLU A 395 14.86 6.79 -3.78
N SER A 396 15.95 6.00 -3.87
CA SER A 396 16.50 5.47 -5.12
C SER A 396 16.20 4.02 -5.36
N PHE A 397 15.76 3.73 -6.57
CA PHE A 397 15.37 2.40 -6.96
C PHE A 397 16.46 1.35 -7.08
N ILE A 398 16.60 0.59 -5.99
CA ILE A 398 17.63 -0.43 -5.84
C ILE A 398 17.00 -1.75 -5.41
N PRO A 399 16.61 -2.61 -6.37
CA PRO A 399 16.29 -4.01 -6.14
C PRO A 399 17.21 -4.78 -5.22
N GLU A 400 18.48 -4.59 -5.48
CA GLU A 400 19.52 -5.48 -5.04
C GLU A 400 19.72 -5.37 -3.51
N ARG A 401 19.04 -4.41 -2.83
CA ARG A 401 19.09 -4.24 -1.37
C ARG A 401 18.39 -5.36 -0.58
N PHE A 402 17.43 -6.04 -1.19
CA PHE A 402 16.75 -7.18 -0.56
C PHE A 402 17.47 -8.50 -0.84
N GLU A 403 18.48 -8.48 -1.70
CA GLU A 403 19.28 -9.64 -2.00
C GLU A 403 20.15 -10.03 -0.81
N ASN A 404 20.06 -11.29 -0.39
CA ASN A 404 20.73 -11.82 0.81
C ASN A 404 20.43 -11.01 2.09
N SER A 405 19.34 -10.23 2.09
CA SER A 405 18.90 -9.45 3.25
C SER A 405 18.12 -10.34 4.21
N PRO A 406 18.31 -10.21 5.53
CA PRO A 406 17.44 -10.87 6.51
C PRO A 406 16.03 -10.28 6.55
N ILE A 407 15.78 -9.15 5.88
CA ILE A 407 14.49 -8.47 5.86
C ILE A 407 13.49 -9.32 5.07
N ASN A 408 12.48 -9.82 5.78
CA ASN A 408 11.37 -10.58 5.20
C ASN A 408 10.15 -9.68 5.02
N ILE A 409 9.50 -9.78 3.85
CA ILE A 409 8.22 -9.11 3.53
C ILE A 409 7.10 -9.40 4.53
N MET A 410 7.18 -10.52 5.26
CA MET A 410 6.24 -10.91 6.31
C MET A 410 6.42 -10.16 7.63
N GLY A 411 7.38 -9.22 7.73
CA GLY A 411 7.48 -8.28 8.86
C GLY A 411 8.15 -8.86 10.12
N SER A 412 9.18 -9.70 9.96
CA SER A 412 10.05 -10.07 11.09
C SER A 412 10.90 -8.90 11.58
N GLU A 413 11.23 -7.99 10.67
CA GLU A 413 12.02 -6.79 10.90
C GLU A 413 11.13 -5.54 10.74
N TYR A 414 11.25 -4.57 11.64
CA TYR A 414 10.36 -3.40 11.71
C TYR A 414 10.79 -2.26 10.77
N GLU A 415 11.92 -2.44 10.10
CA GLU A 415 12.45 -1.66 9.00
C GLU A 415 11.57 -1.75 7.76
N TYR A 416 10.80 -2.84 7.63
CA TYR A 416 9.92 -3.09 6.48
C TYR A 416 8.58 -3.71 6.90
N LEU A 417 7.51 -2.90 6.87
CA LEU A 417 6.19 -3.27 7.44
C LEU A 417 5.02 -3.16 6.44
N PRO A 418 5.10 -3.78 5.25
CA PRO A 418 4.04 -3.64 4.22
C PRO A 418 2.69 -4.21 4.68
N PHE A 419 2.68 -5.15 5.62
CA PHE A 419 1.48 -5.77 6.20
C PHE A 419 1.18 -5.33 7.64
N GLY A 420 1.95 -4.36 8.18
CA GLY A 420 1.89 -3.96 9.58
C GLY A 420 2.39 -5.04 10.55
N GLY A 421 2.07 -4.88 11.85
CA GLY A 421 2.55 -5.79 12.92
C GLY A 421 1.54 -6.03 14.05
N GLY A 422 1.83 -6.99 14.93
CA GLY A 422 1.00 -7.32 16.11
C GLY A 422 -0.38 -7.89 15.77
N ARG A 423 -1.33 -7.83 16.72
CA ARG A 423 -2.69 -8.38 16.56
C ARG A 423 -3.42 -7.95 15.29
N ARG A 424 -3.24 -6.71 14.85
CA ARG A 424 -3.91 -6.14 13.66
C ARG A 424 -3.07 -6.23 12.38
N MET A 425 -2.01 -7.03 12.36
CA MET A 425 -1.28 -7.37 11.12
C MET A 425 -2.26 -7.89 10.06
N CYS A 426 -2.01 -7.61 8.78
CA CYS A 426 -2.87 -8.05 7.69
C CYS A 426 -3.06 -9.58 7.73
N PRO A 427 -4.30 -10.10 7.86
CA PRO A 427 -4.53 -11.53 7.84
C PRO A 427 -4.37 -12.11 6.42
N GLY A 428 -4.45 -11.26 5.39
CA GLY A 428 -4.37 -11.64 3.98
C GLY A 428 -2.97 -11.57 3.37
N ALA A 429 -1.90 -11.48 4.16
CA ALA A 429 -0.53 -11.35 3.64
C ALA A 429 -0.17 -12.44 2.62
N SER A 430 -0.41 -13.71 2.96
CA SER A 430 -0.15 -14.84 2.03
C SER A 430 -0.97 -14.75 0.74
N MET A 431 -2.23 -14.33 0.82
CA MET A 431 -3.09 -14.14 -0.35
C MET A 431 -2.60 -12.96 -1.20
N GLY A 432 -2.21 -11.85 -0.57
CA GLY A 432 -1.68 -10.67 -1.24
C GLY A 432 -0.42 -10.97 -2.03
N LEU A 433 0.54 -11.69 -1.44
CA LEU A 433 1.77 -12.11 -2.13
C LEU A 433 1.46 -12.95 -3.37
N ALA A 434 0.64 -13.99 -3.23
CA ALA A 434 0.24 -14.84 -4.36
C ALA A 434 -0.51 -14.07 -5.45
N ASN A 435 -1.35 -13.09 -5.05
CA ASN A 435 -2.10 -12.23 -5.97
C ASN A 435 -1.28 -11.10 -6.58
N VAL A 436 -0.02 -10.91 -6.19
CA VAL A 436 0.88 -9.95 -6.81
C VAL A 436 1.92 -10.67 -7.66
N GLU A 437 2.60 -11.67 -7.11
CA GLU A 437 3.72 -12.36 -7.74
C GLU A 437 3.32 -12.99 -9.08
N LEU A 438 2.28 -13.83 -9.10
CA LEU A 438 1.87 -14.53 -10.33
C LEU A 438 1.30 -13.58 -11.39
N PRO A 439 0.37 -12.65 -11.08
CA PRO A 439 -0.08 -11.65 -12.04
C PRO A 439 1.06 -10.80 -12.61
N LEU A 440 1.97 -10.31 -11.77
CA LEU A 440 3.13 -9.52 -12.22
C LEU A 440 4.01 -10.35 -13.15
N ALA A 441 4.35 -11.59 -12.77
CA ALA A 441 5.16 -12.49 -13.58
C ALA A 441 4.54 -12.73 -14.97
N ASN A 442 3.23 -12.96 -15.04
CA ASN A 442 2.52 -13.12 -16.31
C ASN A 442 2.64 -11.85 -17.18
N LEU A 443 2.42 -10.68 -16.59
CA LEU A 443 2.49 -9.41 -17.33
C LEU A 443 3.91 -9.13 -17.84
N LEU A 444 4.95 -9.57 -17.14
CA LEU A 444 6.35 -9.37 -17.55
C LEU A 444 6.84 -10.44 -18.54
N TYR A 445 6.42 -11.69 -18.37
CA TYR A 445 6.85 -12.81 -19.20
C TYR A 445 6.34 -12.67 -20.65
N TYR A 446 5.03 -12.42 -20.83
CA TYR A 446 4.40 -12.42 -22.16
C TYR A 446 4.53 -11.12 -22.95
N PHE A 447 4.86 -10.01 -22.29
CA PHE A 447 4.81 -8.68 -22.90
C PHE A 447 6.08 -7.89 -22.63
N ASP A 448 6.64 -7.30 -23.68
CA ASP A 448 7.53 -6.15 -23.53
C ASP A 448 6.67 -4.88 -23.52
N TRP A 449 6.88 -4.01 -22.53
CA TRP A 449 6.04 -2.83 -22.33
C TRP A 449 6.72 -1.56 -22.80
N LYS A 450 5.96 -0.70 -23.48
CA LYS A 450 6.41 0.65 -23.87
C LYS A 450 5.40 1.70 -23.44
N LEU A 451 5.89 2.93 -23.25
CA LEU A 451 5.02 4.08 -23.13
C LEU A 451 4.40 4.44 -24.50
N PRO A 452 3.14 4.92 -24.54
CA PRO A 452 2.53 5.40 -25.78
C PRO A 452 3.35 6.52 -26.43
N ASN A 453 3.21 6.68 -27.75
CA ASN A 453 3.79 7.80 -28.51
C ASN A 453 5.33 7.95 -28.44
N GLY A 454 6.05 6.95 -27.94
CA GLY A 454 7.51 7.04 -27.81
C GLY A 454 7.98 7.96 -26.67
N THR A 455 7.09 8.29 -25.73
CA THR A 455 7.40 9.02 -24.49
C THR A 455 8.57 8.38 -23.74
N SER A 456 9.45 9.20 -23.16
CA SER A 456 10.60 8.70 -22.42
C SER A 456 10.17 8.02 -21.12
N HIS A 457 10.93 7.00 -20.70
CA HIS A 457 10.71 6.29 -19.44
C HIS A 457 10.71 7.23 -18.22
N ASP A 458 11.50 8.31 -18.27
CA ASP A 458 11.62 9.30 -17.19
C ASP A 458 10.40 10.23 -17.08
N GLU A 459 9.56 10.29 -18.10
CA GLU A 459 8.38 11.17 -18.18
C GLU A 459 7.10 10.50 -17.64
N LEU A 460 7.19 9.26 -17.14
CA LEU A 460 6.05 8.58 -16.52
C LEU A 460 5.63 9.30 -15.23
N ASP A 461 4.37 9.72 -15.16
CA ASP A 461 3.80 10.35 -13.97
C ASP A 461 3.75 9.36 -12.79
N MET A 462 4.49 9.68 -11.72
CA MET A 462 4.55 8.90 -10.48
C MET A 462 3.88 9.60 -9.30
N THR A 463 3.02 10.58 -9.58
CA THR A 463 2.26 11.25 -8.54
C THR A 463 1.23 10.32 -7.91
N GLU A 464 1.17 10.34 -6.59
CA GLU A 464 0.22 9.58 -5.80
C GLU A 464 -1.10 10.36 -5.67
N LEU A 465 -2.21 9.64 -5.61
CA LEU A 465 -3.50 10.16 -5.18
C LEU A 465 -3.71 9.86 -3.71
N PHE A 466 -4.26 10.83 -2.98
CA PHE A 466 -4.64 10.63 -1.59
C PHE A 466 -5.85 9.69 -1.48
N GLY A 467 -5.78 8.76 -0.53
CA GLY A 467 -6.84 7.82 -0.18
C GLY A 467 -6.38 6.91 0.96
N ALA A 468 -7.20 5.91 1.33
CA ALA A 468 -6.73 4.87 2.24
C ALA A 468 -5.55 4.09 1.61
N VAL A 469 -5.63 3.83 0.30
CA VAL A 469 -4.57 3.23 -0.51
C VAL A 469 -3.88 4.32 -1.35
N ALA A 470 -2.55 4.33 -1.38
CA ALA A 470 -1.75 5.25 -2.19
C ALA A 470 -1.73 4.80 -3.66
N GLN A 471 -2.75 5.21 -4.41
CA GLN A 471 -2.90 4.88 -5.83
C GLN A 471 -2.09 5.86 -6.71
N ARG A 472 -1.83 5.49 -7.96
CA ARG A 472 -1.35 6.47 -8.96
C ARG A 472 -2.46 7.47 -9.27
N LYS A 473 -2.10 8.75 -9.39
CA LYS A 473 -3.03 9.82 -9.77
C LYS A 473 -3.56 9.63 -11.19
N THR A 474 -2.72 9.13 -12.08
CA THR A 474 -3.09 8.81 -13.47
C THR A 474 -3.00 7.32 -13.70
N LYS A 475 -3.89 6.80 -14.54
CA LYS A 475 -3.88 5.40 -14.95
C LYS A 475 -2.60 5.04 -15.71
N LEU A 476 -2.13 3.82 -15.55
CA LEU A 476 -1.02 3.24 -16.28
C LEU A 476 -1.50 2.79 -17.66
N VAL A 477 -1.18 3.59 -18.67
CA VAL A 477 -1.45 3.24 -20.07
C VAL A 477 -0.14 2.83 -20.73
N LEU A 478 -0.07 1.58 -21.20
CA LEU A 478 1.12 1.01 -21.83
C LEU A 478 0.78 0.34 -23.16
N VAL A 479 1.80 0.19 -24.00
CA VAL A 479 1.74 -0.51 -25.28
C VAL A 479 2.40 -1.89 -25.12
N PRO A 480 1.66 -3.00 -25.29
CA PRO A 480 2.23 -4.33 -25.22
C PRO A 480 2.84 -4.73 -26.56
N MET A 481 4.09 -5.17 -26.51
CA MET A 481 4.79 -5.82 -27.61
C MET A 481 4.82 -7.32 -27.34
N PHE A 482 4.30 -8.11 -28.28
CA PHE A 482 4.24 -9.56 -28.12
C PHE A 482 5.57 -10.17 -28.52
N GLN A 483 6.02 -11.14 -27.74
CA GLN A 483 7.11 -12.03 -28.12
C GLN A 483 6.49 -13.32 -28.65
N ASP A 484 6.94 -13.79 -29.82
CA ASP A 484 6.64 -15.13 -30.30
C ASP A 484 7.45 -16.14 -29.49
N ILE A 485 6.89 -16.59 -28.37
CA ILE A 485 7.54 -17.52 -27.42
C ILE A 485 7.65 -18.95 -28.02
N MET A 486 7.08 -19.19 -29.21
CA MET A 486 6.90 -20.51 -29.82
C MET A 486 7.82 -20.83 -31.00
N ASP A 487 8.99 -20.21 -31.12
CA ASP A 487 10.01 -20.65 -32.08
C ASP A 487 11.24 -21.21 -31.36
N GLY A 488 11.13 -22.48 -30.94
CA GLY A 488 12.29 -23.35 -30.66
C GLY A 488 13.17 -23.66 -31.89
N SER A 489 13.07 -22.86 -32.96
CA SER A 489 13.88 -22.96 -34.18
C SER A 489 14.31 -21.61 -34.78
N GLY A 490 14.14 -20.50 -34.05
CA GLY A 490 14.43 -19.15 -34.53
C GLY A 490 15.87 -18.66 -34.30
N LEU A 491 16.90 -19.46 -34.63
CA LEU A 491 18.23 -18.91 -34.91
C LEU A 491 18.16 -18.22 -36.28
N GLY A 492 17.60 -17.01 -36.28
CA GLY A 492 17.75 -16.06 -37.38
C GLY A 492 19.22 -15.71 -37.52
N SER A 493 19.84 -16.25 -38.56
CA SER A 493 21.21 -15.95 -38.96
C SER A 493 21.42 -14.45 -39.20
N ASN A 494 22.61 -13.99 -38.80
CA ASN A 494 23.18 -12.65 -38.97
C ASN A 494 22.66 -11.51 -38.07
N LYS A 495 23.33 -11.31 -36.94
CA LYS A 495 24.44 -10.34 -36.80
C LYS A 495 25.20 -10.61 -35.50
N ASN A 496 26.54 -10.59 -35.59
CA ASN A 496 27.49 -10.81 -34.49
C ASN A 496 27.04 -10.20 -33.15
N PRO A 497 26.82 -11.00 -32.09
CA PRO A 497 26.92 -10.50 -30.73
C PRO A 497 28.40 -10.45 -30.36
N ALA A 498 28.87 -9.28 -29.93
CA ALA A 498 30.11 -9.18 -29.17
C ALA A 498 30.03 -10.18 -28.00
N THR A 499 31.04 -11.04 -27.90
CA THR A 499 31.20 -12.06 -26.87
C THR A 499 31.23 -11.40 -25.49
N TRP A 500 30.12 -11.49 -24.77
CA TRP A 500 30.11 -11.33 -23.32
C TRP A 500 30.05 -12.72 -22.73
N GLU A 501 31.19 -13.20 -22.21
CA GLU A 501 31.25 -14.43 -21.43
C GLU A 501 30.47 -14.21 -20.13
N LEU A 502 29.40 -14.99 -19.93
CA LEU A 502 28.70 -15.07 -18.64
C LEU A 502 29.65 -15.70 -17.61
N PRO A 503 29.83 -15.12 -16.41
CA PRO A 503 30.56 -15.78 -15.33
C PRO A 503 29.89 -17.10 -14.94
N SER A 504 30.69 -18.14 -14.78
CA SER A 504 30.29 -19.54 -14.51
C SER A 504 29.85 -19.81 -13.06
N ARG A 505 29.10 -18.90 -12.44
CA ARG A 505 28.46 -19.15 -11.14
C ARG A 505 27.03 -18.61 -11.15
N ILE A 506 26.09 -19.53 -11.06
CA ILE A 506 24.67 -19.27 -10.84
C ILE A 506 24.54 -18.89 -9.37
N ASP A 507 24.66 -17.61 -9.08
CA ASP A 507 24.30 -17.02 -7.80
C ASP A 507 22.90 -16.38 -7.94
N ASN A 508 22.06 -16.46 -6.90
CA ASN A 508 20.66 -16.04 -6.92
C ASN A 508 20.53 -14.51 -6.90
N TRP A 509 20.08 -13.88 -8.00
CA TRP A 509 19.88 -12.42 -8.10
C TRP A 509 18.39 -12.07 -8.27
N LEU A 510 17.86 -11.18 -7.43
CA LEU A 510 16.43 -10.86 -7.27
C LEU A 510 16.13 -9.39 -7.61
N ILE A 511 14.95 -9.12 -8.19
CA ILE A 511 14.59 -7.80 -8.73
C ILE A 511 13.37 -7.17 -8.00
N CYS A 512 13.52 -5.92 -7.52
CA CYS A 512 12.49 -5.05 -6.92
C CYS A 512 12.06 -3.90 -7.86
N CYS A 513 11.30 -2.89 -7.41
CA CYS A 513 10.68 -1.77 -8.19
C CYS A 513 10.68 -0.40 -7.40
N TYR A 514 11.23 0.75 -7.89
CA TYR A 514 11.02 2.16 -7.38
C TYR A 514 11.33 3.42 -8.25
N TYR A 515 11.00 4.58 -7.62
CA TYR A 515 10.73 5.96 -8.03
C TYR A 515 11.96 6.85 -8.36
N PHE A 516 11.67 8.00 -8.97
CA PHE A 516 12.52 9.21 -9.06
C PHE A 516 11.72 10.52 -8.89
N ASP A 517 12.49 11.57 -8.61
CA ASP A 517 12.33 12.71 -7.71
C ASP A 517 11.66 14.00 -8.27
N TRP A 518 11.17 14.88 -7.38
CA TRP A 518 10.79 16.28 -7.66
C TRP A 518 11.63 17.20 -6.76
N LYS A 519 12.70 17.78 -7.31
CA LYS A 519 13.38 18.92 -6.68
C LYS A 519 12.61 20.20 -7.01
N LEU A 520 12.14 20.92 -5.98
CA LEU A 520 11.76 22.31 -6.12
C LEU A 520 13.00 23.17 -6.42
N PRO A 521 12.92 24.13 -7.34
CA PRO A 521 14.02 25.06 -7.59
C PRO A 521 14.19 25.98 -6.38
N ASN A 522 15.37 25.95 -5.77
CA ASN A 522 15.81 27.00 -4.87
C ASN A 522 16.13 28.23 -5.72
N ASP A 523 15.23 29.22 -5.69
CA ASP A 523 15.52 30.53 -6.27
C ASP A 523 16.46 31.35 -5.37
N SER A 524 17.66 31.55 -5.91
CA SER A 524 18.50 32.74 -5.82
C SER A 524 19.21 33.06 -4.49
N LYS A 525 20.55 32.96 -4.51
CA LYS A 525 21.42 34.13 -4.81
C LYS A 525 22.89 33.73 -4.99
N GLY A 526 23.39 33.99 -6.19
CA GLY A 526 24.73 34.52 -6.49
C GLY A 526 25.92 33.55 -6.39
N GLU A 527 26.35 33.01 -7.52
CA GLU A 527 27.52 33.51 -8.28
C GLU A 527 27.81 32.57 -9.47
N ASP A 528 28.08 33.17 -10.63
CA ASP A 528 28.35 32.52 -11.91
C ASP A 528 29.59 31.60 -11.84
N LEU A 529 29.46 30.34 -12.27
CA LEU A 529 30.58 29.52 -12.78
C LEU A 529 30.04 28.50 -13.81
N ASP A 530 30.71 28.48 -14.96
CA ASP A 530 30.36 27.80 -16.21
C ASP A 530 30.13 26.28 -16.14
N MET A 531 29.12 25.80 -16.89
CA MET A 531 28.86 24.40 -17.20
C MET A 531 29.88 23.83 -18.21
N VAL A 532 31.12 23.47 -17.81
CA VAL A 532 32.00 22.57 -18.62
C VAL A 532 32.88 21.60 -17.78
N GLU A 533 33.01 21.68 -16.45
CA GLU A 533 33.97 20.83 -15.70
C GLU A 533 33.37 19.87 -14.64
N VAL A 534 32.45 18.97 -15.02
CA VAL A 534 32.07 17.83 -14.12
C VAL A 534 32.07 16.45 -14.83
N PHE A 535 32.59 16.36 -16.07
CA PHE A 535 32.74 15.08 -16.78
C PHE A 535 34.16 14.48 -16.77
N GLY A 536 35.03 14.90 -15.84
CA GLY A 536 36.47 14.57 -15.87
C GLY A 536 37.14 14.11 -14.58
N ALA A 537 36.42 13.67 -13.54
CA ALA A 537 37.03 13.43 -12.22
C ALA A 537 36.74 12.06 -11.55
N SER A 538 36.42 11.01 -12.33
CA SER A 538 36.18 9.65 -11.78
C SER A 538 37.08 8.55 -12.34
N VAL A 539 38.14 8.90 -13.10
CA VAL A 539 39.05 7.91 -13.74
C VAL A 539 40.49 7.95 -13.18
N GLN A 540 40.79 8.74 -12.15
CA GLN A 540 42.18 8.92 -11.70
C GLN A 540 42.41 8.85 -10.18
N ARG A 541 41.79 7.90 -9.49
CA ARG A 541 42.25 7.42 -8.17
C ARG A 541 42.08 5.91 -8.03
N LYS A 542 42.81 5.17 -8.86
CA LYS A 542 42.97 3.71 -8.68
C LYS A 542 44.39 3.21 -8.94
N ASN A 543 45.38 4.08 -8.80
CA ASN A 543 46.79 3.72 -8.69
C ASN A 543 47.36 4.46 -7.49
N GLU A 544 48.17 3.76 -6.69
CA GLU A 544 48.82 4.17 -5.43
C GLU A 544 48.02 3.89 -4.15
N LEU A 545 48.08 2.64 -3.66
CA LEU A 545 48.85 2.33 -2.43
C LEU A 545 48.98 0.82 -2.25
N HIS A 546 50.24 0.37 -2.29
CA HIS A 546 50.71 -0.98 -2.03
C HIS A 546 50.61 -1.35 -0.53
N MET A 547 50.33 -2.64 -0.30
CA MET A 547 50.86 -3.53 0.75
C MET A 547 51.08 -2.97 2.17
N VAL A 548 50.29 -3.48 3.13
CA VAL A 548 50.85 -4.21 4.29
C VAL A 548 49.96 -5.42 4.57
N LEU A 549 50.53 -6.61 4.40
CA LEU A 549 50.01 -7.88 4.90
C LEU A 549 50.37 -7.99 6.40
N GLU A 550 49.46 -8.45 7.25
CA GLU A 550 49.71 -9.57 8.17
C GLU A 550 48.40 -10.12 8.79
N PRO A 551 48.34 -11.43 9.15
CA PRO A 551 47.12 -12.18 9.41
C PRO A 551 46.88 -12.40 10.91
N TYR A 552 45.61 -12.41 11.35
CA TYR A 552 45.27 -13.00 12.66
C TYR A 552 44.23 -14.11 12.55
N ARG A 553 44.62 -15.21 13.21
CA ARG A 553 44.11 -16.58 13.13
C ARG A 553 42.78 -16.78 13.86
N PHE A 554 42.05 -17.77 13.36
CA PHE A 554 41.05 -18.56 14.08
C PHE A 554 41.52 -19.02 15.46
N SER A 555 40.61 -18.98 16.44
CA SER A 555 40.58 -19.95 17.54
C SER A 555 39.15 -20.42 17.78
N GLN A 556 38.96 -21.74 17.69
CA GLN A 556 37.78 -22.47 18.13
C GLN A 556 37.63 -22.37 19.66
N ASN A 557 36.39 -22.21 20.12
CA ASN A 557 35.71 -23.14 21.03
C ASN A 557 34.21 -22.83 21.06
#